data_AF-A0A8T3R3M9-F1
#
_entry.id   AF-A0A8T3R3M9-F1
#
_cell.length_a   1.000
_cell.length_b   1.000
_cell.length_c   1.000
_cell.angle_alpha   90.00
_cell.angle_beta   90.00
_cell.angle_gamma   90.00
#
_symmetry.space_group_name_H-M   'P 1'
#
loop_
_entity.id
_entity.type
_entity.pdbx_description
1 polymer ?
#
loop_
_entity_poly.entity_id
_entity_poly.type
_entity_poly.pdbx_seq_one_letter_code
_entity_poly.pdbx_strand_id
1 'polypeptide(L)'
;MDLGPGGKWRYVSSAPDRDDIEFYGEYLEIVPPERIRWTFMFDVEGVGPQGGPETLTLDDAGGKTLMRAISHMGSAEVIDAALATGMMQGAIETWDRLETLPAGRQHLNGGRGLRSRRTGPSRPS
;
A
#
# COMPACT_ATOMS: atom_id res chain seq x y z
N MET A 1 4.08 -9.38 -5.74
CA MET A 1 4.32 -7.98 -5.36
C MET A 1 5.63 -7.92 -4.60
N ASP A 2 6.47 -6.93 -4.90
CA ASP A 2 7.73 -6.68 -4.20
C ASP A 2 7.57 -5.43 -3.33
N LEU A 3 7.80 -5.57 -2.02
CA LEU A 3 7.55 -4.54 -1.01
C LEU A 3 8.87 -3.91 -0.58
N GLY A 4 9.25 -2.84 -1.28
CA GLY A 4 10.44 -2.04 -1.01
C GLY A 4 10.58 -0.94 -2.07
N PRO A 5 11.42 0.09 -1.86
CA PRO A 5 11.71 1.08 -2.91
C PRO A 5 12.19 0.40 -4.21
N GLY A 6 11.58 0.74 -5.33
CA GLY A 6 11.78 0.09 -6.64
C GLY A 6 10.89 -1.14 -6.88
N GLY A 7 10.16 -1.60 -5.87
CA GLY A 7 9.28 -2.76 -5.96
C GLY A 7 8.05 -2.45 -6.82
N LYS A 8 7.74 -3.35 -7.77
CA LYS A 8 6.60 -3.18 -8.67
C LYS A 8 5.35 -3.88 -8.15
N TRP A 9 4.21 -3.27 -8.44
CA TRP A 9 2.90 -3.84 -8.13
C TRP A 9 1.97 -3.76 -9.34
N ARG A 10 1.01 -4.68 -9.37
CA ARG A 10 -0.05 -4.76 -10.37
C ARG A 10 -1.25 -5.45 -9.75
N TYR A 11 -2.45 -4.94 -10.02
CA TYR A 11 -3.70 -5.64 -9.75
C TYR A 11 -4.70 -5.38 -10.89
N VAL A 12 -5.66 -6.29 -11.06
CA VAL A 12 -6.75 -6.16 -12.04
C VAL A 12 -8.05 -6.06 -11.28
N SER A 13 -8.85 -5.04 -11.61
CA SER A 13 -10.19 -4.84 -11.08
C SER A 13 -11.22 -5.32 -12.09
N SER A 14 -11.86 -6.44 -11.78
CA SER A 14 -12.89 -7.08 -12.60
C SER A 14 -14.29 -6.82 -12.04
N ALA A 15 -15.26 -6.60 -12.91
CA ALA A 15 -16.68 -6.53 -12.53
C ALA A 15 -17.56 -7.15 -13.63
N PRO A 16 -18.76 -7.66 -13.31
CA PRO A 16 -19.61 -8.35 -14.30
C PRO A 16 -20.16 -7.42 -15.40
N ASP A 17 -20.19 -6.12 -15.15
CA ASP A 17 -20.86 -5.08 -15.93
C ASP A 17 -19.90 -4.14 -16.68
N ARG A 18 -18.58 -4.36 -16.55
CA ARG A 18 -17.55 -3.60 -17.29
C ARG A 18 -16.32 -4.47 -17.57
N ASP A 19 -15.52 -4.01 -18.52
CA ASP A 19 -14.23 -4.63 -18.80
C ASP A 19 -13.26 -4.52 -17.60
N ASP A 20 -12.31 -5.45 -17.58
CA ASP A 20 -11.22 -5.49 -16.62
C ASP A 20 -10.37 -4.22 -16.73
N ILE A 21 -10.15 -3.56 -15.59
CA ILE A 21 -9.24 -2.41 -15.50
C ILE A 21 -7.99 -2.87 -14.80
N GLU A 22 -6.86 -2.78 -15.49
CA GLU A 22 -5.56 -3.00 -14.91
C GLU A 22 -5.04 -1.73 -14.21
N PHE A 23 -4.52 -1.93 -13.01
CA PHE A 23 -3.78 -0.94 -12.24
C PHE A 23 -2.36 -1.44 -11.99
N TYR A 24 -1.38 -0.55 -12.09
CA TYR A 24 0.02 -0.89 -11.91
C TYR A 24 0.82 0.28 -11.35
N GLY A 25 2.01 -0.02 -10.85
CA GLY A 25 2.92 1.00 -10.37
C GLY A 25 4.17 0.47 -9.68
N GLU A 26 4.84 1.38 -9.01
CA GLU A 26 6.11 1.17 -8.32
C GLU A 26 6.12 1.86 -6.97
N TYR A 27 6.68 1.21 -5.96
CA TYR A 27 6.97 1.80 -4.66
C TYR A 27 8.17 2.73 -4.78
N LEU A 28 7.94 4.02 -4.62
CA LEU A 28 8.99 5.04 -4.66
C LEU A 28 9.70 5.15 -3.30
N GLU A 29 8.94 5.04 -2.21
CA GLU A 29 9.43 5.16 -0.85
C GLU A 29 8.53 4.39 0.12
N ILE A 30 9.13 3.72 1.10
CA ILE A 30 8.41 3.06 2.19
C ILE A 30 9.13 3.38 3.50
N VAL A 31 8.44 4.05 4.43
CA VAL A 31 8.92 4.37 5.78
C VAL A 31 7.94 3.79 6.78
N PRO A 32 8.16 2.56 7.27
CA PRO A 32 7.25 1.95 8.25
C PRO A 32 7.36 2.63 9.62
N PRO A 33 6.24 2.84 10.37
CA PRO A 33 4.84 2.66 9.98
C PRO A 33 4.19 3.93 9.38
N GLU A 34 4.98 4.94 9.05
CA GLU A 34 4.55 6.34 8.90
C GLU A 34 4.09 6.72 7.49
N ARG A 35 4.76 6.20 6.45
CA ARG A 35 4.58 6.71 5.08
C ARG A 35 4.84 5.67 4.01
N ILE A 36 4.06 5.76 2.94
CA ILE A 36 4.32 5.07 1.68
C ILE A 36 4.11 6.07 0.54
N ARG A 37 5.04 6.10 -0.42
CA ARG A 37 4.91 6.84 -1.66
C ARG A 37 5.02 5.85 -2.82
N TRP A 38 4.05 5.84 -3.72
CA TRP A 38 4.00 4.93 -4.87
C TRP A 38 3.49 5.65 -6.11
N THR A 39 3.66 5.05 -7.29
CA THR A 39 2.93 5.45 -8.49
C THR A 39 1.66 4.61 -8.62
N PHE A 40 0.55 5.24 -9.00
CA PHE A 40 -0.72 4.58 -9.27
C PHE A 40 -1.12 4.92 -10.69
N MET A 41 -1.00 3.93 -11.59
CA MET A 41 -1.25 4.07 -13.02
C MET A 41 -2.34 3.11 -13.46
N PHE A 42 -3.14 3.52 -14.44
CA PHE A 42 -4.16 2.69 -15.09
C PHE A 42 -4.35 3.14 -16.53
N ASP A 43 -4.75 2.24 -17.41
CA ASP A 43 -4.95 2.57 -18.81
C ASP A 43 -6.43 2.83 -19.09
N VAL A 44 -6.72 3.95 -19.76
CA VAL A 44 -8.06 4.30 -20.23
C VAL A 44 -8.08 4.17 -21.74
N GLU A 45 -9.00 3.35 -22.26
CA GLU A 45 -9.14 3.14 -23.70
C GLU A 45 -9.38 4.48 -24.42
N GLY A 46 -8.63 4.72 -25.50
CA GLY A 46 -8.73 5.94 -26.30
C GLY A 46 -8.05 7.19 -25.71
N VAL A 47 -7.61 7.15 -24.44
CA VAL A 47 -6.91 8.28 -23.78
C VAL A 47 -5.44 7.91 -23.48
N GLY A 48 -5.18 6.63 -23.19
CA GLY A 48 -3.86 6.13 -22.81
C GLY A 48 -3.64 6.11 -21.28
N PRO A 49 -2.40 5.86 -20.83
CA PRO A 49 -2.08 5.73 -19.42
C PRO A 49 -2.40 6.99 -18.62
N GLN A 50 -3.16 6.81 -17.55
CA GLN A 50 -3.55 7.83 -16.58
C GLN A 50 -2.98 7.50 -15.19
N GLY A 51 -2.96 8.50 -14.33
CA GLY A 51 -2.52 8.36 -12.94
C GLY A 51 -1.26 9.15 -12.65
N GLY A 52 -0.62 8.85 -11.51
CA GLY A 52 0.55 9.58 -11.05
C GLY A 52 1.04 9.16 -9.67
N PRO A 53 1.95 9.94 -9.08
CA PRO A 53 2.48 9.63 -7.76
C PRO A 53 1.42 9.90 -6.68
N GLU A 54 1.33 8.98 -5.73
CA GLU A 54 0.50 9.07 -4.55
C GLU A 54 1.37 8.99 -3.29
N THR A 55 0.93 9.68 -2.25
CA THR A 55 1.54 9.62 -0.91
C THR A 55 0.47 9.30 0.12
N LEU A 56 0.71 8.23 0.88
CA LEU A 56 -0.08 7.85 2.05
C LEU A 56 0.74 8.10 3.32
N THR A 57 0.19 8.85 4.26
CA THR A 57 0.75 9.00 5.61
C THR A 57 -0.19 8.47 6.68
N LEU A 58 0.39 7.95 7.75
CA LEU A 58 -0.28 7.38 8.90
C LEU A 58 0.27 8.06 10.15
N ASP A 59 -0.54 8.91 10.75
CA ASP A 59 -0.20 9.65 11.97
C ASP A 59 -0.91 9.02 13.19
N ASP A 60 -0.22 8.94 14.33
CA ASP A 60 -0.86 8.56 15.58
C ASP A 60 -1.85 9.66 16.02
N ALA A 61 -3.07 9.25 16.34
CA ALA A 61 -4.14 10.12 16.80
C ALA A 61 -4.72 9.60 18.14
N GLY A 62 -3.85 9.18 19.06
CA GLY A 62 -4.24 8.83 20.43
C GLY A 62 -5.13 7.58 20.50
N GLY A 63 -4.59 6.42 20.09
CA GLY A 63 -5.34 5.16 20.03
C GLY A 63 -6.19 4.99 18.76
N LYS A 64 -6.09 5.95 17.84
CA LYS A 64 -6.58 5.90 16.46
C LYS A 64 -5.43 6.23 15.51
N THR A 65 -5.62 5.96 14.24
CA THR A 65 -4.69 6.36 13.19
C THR A 65 -5.37 7.38 12.28
N LEU A 66 -4.74 8.54 12.11
CA LEU A 66 -5.14 9.48 11.08
C LEU A 66 -4.40 9.14 9.79
N MET A 67 -5.16 8.79 8.76
CA MET A 67 -4.62 8.46 7.46
C MET A 67 -4.87 9.60 6.47
N ARG A 68 -3.85 9.99 5.73
CA ARG A 68 -3.95 10.99 4.65
C ARG A 68 -3.40 10.41 3.36
N ALA A 69 -4.22 10.40 2.32
CA ALA A 69 -3.81 10.01 0.97
C ALA A 69 -3.87 11.25 0.06
N ILE A 70 -2.76 11.53 -0.63
CA ILE A 70 -2.65 12.62 -1.61
C ILE A 70 -2.24 12.00 -2.94
N SER A 71 -3.11 12.13 -3.95
CA SER A 71 -2.87 11.65 -5.30
C SER A 71 -2.64 12.82 -6.25
N HIS A 72 -1.57 12.77 -7.03
CA HIS A 72 -1.29 13.77 -8.05
C HIS A 72 -1.70 13.24 -9.42
N MET A 73 -2.65 13.93 -10.06
CA MET A 73 -3.05 13.67 -11.44
C MET A 73 -2.59 14.83 -12.33
N GLY A 74 -2.08 14.50 -13.52
CA GLY A 74 -1.25 15.39 -14.33
C GLY A 74 -1.86 16.75 -14.74
N SER A 75 -3.19 16.87 -14.79
CA SER A 75 -3.87 18.15 -15.08
C SER A 75 -5.23 18.24 -14.39
N ALA A 76 -5.78 19.46 -14.32
CA ALA A 76 -7.10 19.70 -13.73
C ALA A 76 -8.21 18.98 -14.51
N GLU A 77 -8.10 18.90 -15.84
CA GLU A 77 -9.07 18.22 -16.69
C GLU A 77 -9.12 16.72 -16.41
N VAL A 78 -7.97 16.10 -16.11
CA VAL A 78 -7.90 14.68 -15.72
C VAL A 78 -8.55 14.48 -14.35
N ILE A 79 -8.35 15.41 -13.41
CA ILE A 79 -9.00 15.37 -12.09
C ILE A 79 -10.51 15.47 -12.28
N ASP A 80 -11.01 16.46 -13.02
CA ASP A 80 -12.45 16.67 -13.24
C ASP A 80 -13.09 15.45 -13.90
N ALA A 81 -12.43 14.87 -14.91
CA ALA A 81 -12.88 13.63 -15.53
C ALA A 81 -12.95 12.47 -14.52
N ALA A 82 -11.91 12.29 -13.70
CA ALA A 82 -11.88 11.24 -12.68
C ALA A 82 -12.90 11.46 -11.55
N LEU A 83 -13.23 12.71 -11.21
CA LEU A 83 -14.31 13.01 -10.27
C LEU A 83 -15.67 12.60 -10.84
N ALA A 84 -15.88 12.76 -12.15
CA ALA A 84 -17.11 12.39 -12.82
C ALA A 84 -17.32 10.86 -12.94
N THR A 85 -16.27 10.04 -12.82
CA THR A 85 -16.37 8.57 -12.89
C THR A 85 -16.81 7.92 -11.57
N GLY A 86 -16.97 8.70 -10.50
CA GLY A 86 -17.28 8.15 -9.16
C GLY A 86 -16.04 7.58 -8.44
N MET A 87 -14.84 7.82 -8.97
CA MET A 87 -13.58 7.34 -8.37
C MET A 87 -13.43 7.72 -6.89
N MET A 88 -13.84 8.94 -6.51
CA MET A 88 -13.80 9.37 -5.10
C MET A 88 -14.67 8.49 -4.21
N GLN A 89 -15.86 8.11 -4.68
CA GLN A 89 -16.74 7.27 -3.89
C GLN A 89 -16.14 5.87 -3.69
N GLY A 90 -15.56 5.28 -4.74
CA GLY A 90 -14.84 4.01 -4.63
C GLY A 90 -13.66 4.08 -3.65
N ALA A 91 -12.92 5.19 -3.63
CA ALA A 91 -11.86 5.41 -2.66
C ALA A 91 -12.41 5.49 -1.23
N ILE A 92 -13.47 6.26 -0.99
CA ILE A 92 -14.13 6.38 0.33
C ILE A 92 -14.61 5.01 0.82
N GLU A 93 -15.33 4.25 -0.01
CA GLU A 93 -15.81 2.92 0.35
C GLU A 93 -14.67 1.94 0.69
N THR A 94 -13.51 2.10 0.05
CA THR A 94 -12.32 1.29 0.36
C THR A 94 -11.80 1.61 1.75
N TRP A 95 -11.78 2.89 2.13
CA TRP A 95 -11.37 3.32 3.47
C TRP A 95 -12.38 2.95 4.55
N ASP A 96 -13.68 3.04 4.26
CA ASP A 96 -14.75 2.59 5.17
C ASP A 96 -14.62 1.09 5.46
N ARG A 97 -14.35 0.28 4.42
CA ARG A 97 -14.10 -1.17 4.59
C ARG A 97 -12.90 -1.43 5.50
N LEU A 98 -11.85 -0.61 5.41
CA LEU A 98 -10.67 -0.74 6.28
C LEU A 98 -10.99 -0.43 7.75
N GLU A 99 -11.89 0.51 8.04
CA GLU A 99 -12.34 0.79 9.42
C GLU A 99 -13.06 -0.41 10.04
N THR A 100 -13.77 -1.20 9.23
CA THR A 100 -14.48 -2.40 9.72
C THR A 100 -13.56 -3.60 9.96
N LEU A 101 -12.30 -3.56 9.52
CA LEU A 101 -11.37 -4.65 9.77
C LEU A 101 -10.95 -4.63 11.25
N PRO A 102 -11.05 -5.77 11.97
CA PRO A 102 -10.51 -5.85 13.32
C PRO A 102 -9.01 -5.56 13.27
N ALA A 103 -8.50 -4.78 14.25
CA ALA A 103 -7.09 -4.46 14.37
C ALA A 103 -6.26 -5.75 14.19
N GLY A 104 -5.45 -5.78 13.13
CA GLY A 104 -4.69 -6.95 12.75
C GLY A 104 -3.91 -7.48 13.94
N ARG A 105 -4.04 -8.79 14.22
CA ARG A 105 -3.37 -9.46 15.34
C ARG A 105 -1.87 -9.17 15.24
N GLN A 106 -1.35 -8.35 16.15
CA GLN A 106 0.08 -8.13 16.28
C GLN A 106 0.72 -9.50 16.56
N HIS A 107 1.48 -10.04 15.61
CA HIS A 107 2.38 -11.14 15.91
C HIS A 107 3.49 -10.59 16.80
N LEU A 108 3.23 -10.57 18.11
CA LEU A 108 4.25 -10.46 19.14
C LEU A 108 5.11 -11.72 19.06
N ASN A 109 6.16 -11.72 18.26
CA ASN A 109 7.21 -12.72 18.41
C ASN A 109 8.29 -12.21 19.36
N GLY A 110 7.90 -12.10 20.63
CA GLY A 110 8.82 -12.03 21.74
C GLY A 110 9.21 -13.43 22.20
N GLY A 111 10.46 -13.83 21.95
CA GLY A 111 11.17 -14.80 22.79
C GLY A 111 11.64 -16.09 22.11
N ARG A 112 12.94 -16.16 21.81
CA ARG A 112 13.94 -16.88 22.64
C ARG A 112 15.30 -16.85 21.94
N GLY A 113 16.23 -16.12 22.55
CA GLY A 113 17.64 -16.26 22.24
C GLY A 113 18.11 -17.68 22.54
N LEU A 114 18.62 -18.39 21.53
CA LEU A 114 19.39 -19.61 21.76
C LEU A 114 20.83 -19.21 22.04
N ARG A 115 21.14 -18.93 23.32
CA ARG A 115 22.51 -19.00 23.83
C ARG A 115 22.96 -20.45 23.75
N SER A 116 23.73 -20.82 22.73
CA SER A 116 24.53 -22.04 22.81
C SER A 116 25.77 -21.77 23.66
N ARG A 117 25.64 -21.99 24.98
CA ARG A 117 26.80 -22.35 25.80
C ARG A 117 27.01 -23.85 25.62
N ARG A 118 28.08 -24.25 24.92
CA ARG A 118 28.70 -25.56 25.15
C ARG A 118 30.12 -25.32 25.66
N THR A 119 30.22 -25.41 26.98
CA THR A 119 31.46 -25.61 27.73
C THR A 119 32.15 -26.90 27.25
N GLY A 120 33.49 -26.88 27.20
CA GLY A 120 34.35 -28.05 26.93
C GLY A 120 34.24 -29.14 28.01
N PRO A 121 35.05 -30.22 27.94
CA PRO A 121 36.49 -30.07 28.17
C PRO A 121 37.43 -30.92 27.26
N SER A 122 38.65 -30.38 27.11
CA SER A 122 40.00 -30.97 27.14
C SER A 122 40.31 -32.41 26.67
N ARG A 123 41.34 -32.51 25.80
CA ARG A 123 42.32 -33.59 25.45
C ARG A 123 42.65 -34.62 26.57
N PRO A 124 43.27 -35.80 26.30
CA PRO A 124 44.40 -36.09 25.37
C PRO A 124 44.27 -37.43 24.58
N SER A 125 45.11 -37.76 23.59
CA SER A 125 46.54 -38.17 23.62
C SER A 125 47.24 -37.85 22.30
#